data_AF-A0A1Q4DBA0-F1
#
_entry.id   AF-A0A1Q4DBA0-F1
#
_cell.length_a   1.000
_cell.length_b   1.000
_cell.length_c   1.000
_cell.angle_alpha   90.00
_cell.angle_beta   90.00
_cell.angle_gamma   90.00
#
_symmetry.space_group_name_H-M   'P 1'
#
loop_
_entity.id
_entity.type
_entity.pdbx_description
1 polymer ?
#
loop_
_entity_poly.entity_id
_entity_poly.type
_entity_poly.pdbx_seq_one_letter_code
_entity_poly.pdbx_strand_id
1 'polypeptide(L)'
;MDCFVYVLGTAAGRRPMTYVGWTTDVARRLARHNAGAGARSTRGRQWVLLHVEQFASKPEAMSREWHLKRDRTFRKRLCESLVTENQR
;
A
#
# COMPACT_ATOMS: atom_id res chain seq x y z
N MET A 1 20.40 -0.50 -5.61
CA MET A 1 19.57 0.38 -4.76
C MET A 1 18.21 -0.28 -4.67
N ASP A 2 17.88 -0.85 -3.52
CA ASP A 2 16.67 -1.67 -3.40
C ASP A 2 15.41 -0.81 -3.57
N CYS A 3 14.53 -1.28 -4.45
CA CYS A 3 13.26 -0.65 -4.75
C CYS A 3 12.15 -1.54 -4.20
N PHE A 4 11.23 -0.96 -3.44
CA PHE A 4 10.11 -1.67 -2.84
C PHE A 4 8.81 -1.24 -3.48
N VAL A 5 8.01 -2.19 -3.91
CA VAL A 5 6.61 -1.96 -4.29
C VAL A 5 5.75 -2.36 -3.11
N TYR A 6 4.81 -1.50 -2.73
CA TYR A 6 3.99 -1.72 -1.55
C TYR A 6 2.52 -1.47 -1.84
N VAL A 7 1.67 -2.17 -1.07
CA VAL A 7 0.23 -1.96 -1.04
C VAL A 7 -0.14 -1.56 0.39
N LEU A 8 -0.73 -0.38 0.52
CA LEU A 8 -1.34 0.08 1.76
C LEU A 8 -2.85 -0.12 1.70
N GLY A 9 -3.43 -0.43 2.85
CA GLY A 9 -4.88 -0.54 3.04
C GLY A 9 -5.36 0.40 4.12
N THR A 10 -6.61 0.82 4.01
CA THR A 10 -7.32 1.47 5.11
C THR A 10 -8.77 0.99 5.15
N ALA A 11 -9.20 0.61 6.35
CA ALA A 11 -10.59 0.28 6.66
C ALA A 11 -11.33 1.45 7.34
N ALA A 12 -10.69 2.60 7.53
CA ALA A 12 -11.19 3.73 8.31
C ALA A 12 -12.28 4.57 7.58
N GLY A 13 -13.20 3.94 6.84
CA GLY A 13 -14.28 4.62 6.14
C GLY A 13 -15.34 3.66 5.61
N ARG A 14 -16.37 4.20 4.92
CA ARG A 14 -17.51 3.40 4.39
C ARG A 14 -17.13 2.32 3.38
N ARG A 15 -15.94 2.41 2.76
CA ARG A 15 -15.41 1.42 1.82
C ARG A 15 -13.92 1.19 2.05
N PRO A 16 -13.44 -0.06 2.04
CA PRO A 16 -12.02 -0.35 2.12
C PRO A 16 -11.30 0.26 0.91
N MET A 17 -10.21 0.95 1.16
CA MET A 17 -9.39 1.57 0.12
C MET A 17 -7.98 1.00 0.13
N THR A 18 -7.43 0.83 -1.06
CA THR A 18 -6.04 0.44 -1.26
C THR A 18 -5.26 1.53 -1.98
N TYR A 19 -3.99 1.63 -1.65
CA TYR A 19 -3.03 2.47 -2.34
C TYR A 19 -1.84 1.62 -2.75
N VAL A 20 -1.45 1.72 -4.02
CA VAL A 20 -0.28 1.02 -4.56
C VAL A 20 0.74 2.06 -4.96
N GLY A 21 1.98 1.87 -4.54
CA GLY A 21 3.09 2.72 -4.93
C GLY A 21 4.41 1.97 -4.82
N TRP A 22 5.48 2.61 -5.25
CA TRP A 22 6.84 2.15 -5.02
C TRP A 22 7.64 3.19 -4.25
N THR A 23 8.68 2.75 -3.54
CA THR A 23 9.60 3.59 -2.78
C THR A 23 10.89 2.85 -2.48
N THR A 24 11.95 3.54 -2.08
CA THR A 24 13.15 2.91 -1.52
C THR A 24 13.07 2.72 -0.01
N ASP A 25 12.05 3.30 0.64
CA ASP A 25 11.88 3.26 2.10
C ASP A 25 10.39 3.23 2.46
N VAL A 26 9.89 2.01 2.72
CA VAL A 26 8.48 1.74 3.02
C VAL A 26 8.06 2.30 4.38
N ALA A 27 8.93 2.19 5.39
CA ALA A 27 8.63 2.64 6.75
C ALA A 27 8.43 4.16 6.80
N ARG A 28 9.37 4.92 6.20
CA ARG A 28 9.24 6.38 6.10
C ARG A 28 8.02 6.79 5.30
N ARG A 29 7.68 6.04 4.24
CA ARG A 29 6.51 6.33 3.40
C ARG A 29 5.20 6.10 4.16
N LEU A 30 5.10 4.99 4.90
CA LEU A 30 3.95 4.68 5.75
C LEU A 30 3.76 5.75 6.84
N ALA A 31 4.84 6.11 7.55
CA ALA A 31 4.81 7.15 8.57
C ALA A 31 4.30 8.48 8.00
N ARG A 32 4.75 8.87 6.80
CA ARG A 32 4.26 10.09 6.12
C ARG A 32 2.78 10.02 5.76
N HIS A 33 2.28 8.86 5.32
CA HIS A 33 0.85 8.68 5.05
C HIS A 33 0.01 8.81 6.34
N ASN A 34 0.45 8.19 7.43
CA ASN A 34 -0.22 8.27 8.74
C ASN A 34 -0.12 9.66 9.39
N ALA A 35 0.97 10.39 9.14
CA ALA A 35 1.14 11.78 9.58
C ALA A 35 0.34 12.80 8.73
N GLY A 36 -0.41 12.36 7.71
CA GLY A 36 -1.14 13.26 6.81
C GLY A 36 -0.26 14.12 5.89
N ALA A 37 1.04 13.83 5.81
CA ALA A 37 2.02 14.47 4.92
C ALA A 37 2.31 13.65 3.65
N GLY A 38 1.45 12.68 3.35
CA GLY A 38 1.45 11.86 2.14
C GLY A 38 0.73 12.52 0.96
N ALA A 39 0.14 11.71 0.07
CA ALA A 39 -0.65 12.22 -1.05
C ALA A 39 -1.94 12.92 -0.56
N ARG A 40 -2.47 13.87 -1.34
CA ARG A 40 -3.67 14.67 -1.00
C ARG A 40 -4.88 13.80 -0.63
N SER A 41 -4.99 12.61 -1.22
CA SER A 41 -6.05 11.60 -0.98
C SER A 41 -5.85 10.73 0.27
N THR A 42 -4.72 10.87 0.98
CA THR A 42 -4.34 9.99 2.11
C THR A 42 -4.45 10.64 3.48
N ARG A 43 -4.86 11.92 3.54
CA ARG A 43 -5.02 12.71 4.78
C ARG A 43 -6.17 12.20 5.65
N GLY A 44 -5.96 12.17 6.97
CA GLY A 44 -7.00 11.89 7.97
C GLY A 44 -7.44 10.42 8.08
N ARG A 45 -6.62 9.48 7.60
CA ARG A 45 -6.90 8.04 7.67
C ARG A 45 -5.67 7.29 8.15
N GLN A 46 -5.90 6.21 8.88
CA GLN A 46 -4.84 5.26 9.23
C GLN A 46 -4.64 4.28 8.09
N TRP A 47 -3.42 4.26 7.57
CA TRP A 47 -2.93 3.34 6.57
C TRP A 47 -2.13 2.24 7.26
N VAL A 48 -2.37 1.02 6.80
CA VAL A 48 -1.66 -0.19 7.25
C VAL A 48 -0.95 -0.78 6.03
N LEU A 49 0.26 -1.28 6.23
CA LEU A 49 1.00 -1.99 5.19
C LEU A 49 0.40 -3.40 5.03
N LEU A 50 -0.04 -3.74 3.81
CA LEU A 50 -0.65 -5.04 3.53
C LEU A 50 0.32 -5.99 2.86
N HIS A 51 1.15 -5.41 2.00
CA HIS A 51 2.02 -6.16 1.12
C HIS A 51 3.22 -5.33 0.74
N VAL A 52 4.37 -5.96 0.65
CA VAL A 52 5.62 -5.35 0.19
C VAL A 52 6.42 -6.37 -0.62
N GLU A 53 6.97 -5.92 -1.75
CA GLU A 53 7.83 -6.71 -2.62
C GLU A 53 9.12 -5.92 -2.88
N GLN A 54 10.27 -6.58 -2.80
CA GLN A 54 11.58 -5.99 -3.08
C GLN A 54 12.03 -6.31 -4.50
N PHE A 55 12.62 -5.32 -5.17
CA PHE A 55 13.15 -5.39 -6.52
C PHE A 55 14.56 -4.79 -6.56
N ALA A 56 15.39 -5.36 -7.43
CA ALA A 56 16.76 -4.90 -7.62
C ALA A 56 16.83 -3.60 -8.44
N SER A 57 15.81 -3.33 -9.26
CA SER A 57 15.78 -2.18 -10.17
C SER A 57 14.46 -1.40 -10.13
N LYS A 58 14.55 -0.09 -10.40
CA LYS A 58 13.39 0.80 -10.51
C LYS A 58 12.44 0.40 -11.66
N PRO A 59 12.90 -0.01 -12.86
CA PRO A 59 12.02 -0.47 -13.93
C PRO A 59 11.16 -1.68 -13.54
N GLU A 60 11.74 -2.67 -12.84
CA GLU A 60 11.00 -3.82 -12.32
C GLU A 60 9.92 -3.39 -11.33
N ALA A 61 10.29 -2.53 -10.37
CA ALA A 61 9.34 -2.00 -9.39
C ALA A 61 8.19 -1.23 -10.05
N MET A 62 8.46 -0.38 -11.05
CA MET A 62 7.42 0.37 -11.77
C MET A 62 6.53 -0.55 -12.61
N SER A 63 7.10 -1.55 -13.27
CA SER A 63 6.34 -2.57 -14.01
C SER A 63 5.39 -3.30 -13.06
N ARG A 64 5.90 -3.77 -11.93
CA ARG A 64 5.09 -4.45 -10.91
C ARG A 64 4.00 -3.55 -10.33
N GLU A 65 4.31 -2.28 -10.04
CA GLU A 65 3.32 -1.29 -9.60
C GLU A 65 2.16 -1.18 -10.58
N TRP A 66 2.45 -1.14 -11.89
CA TRP A 66 1.42 -1.08 -12.93
C TRP A 66 0.53 -2.33 -12.95
N HIS A 67 1.13 -3.52 -12.80
CA HIS A 67 0.38 -4.77 -12.69
C HIS A 67 -0.54 -4.76 -11.45
N LEU A 68 -0.02 -4.41 -10.28
CA LEU A 68 -0.79 -4.35 -9.03
C LEU A 68 -1.92 -3.31 -9.05
N LYS A 69 -1.71 -2.16 -9.73
CA LYS A 69 -2.78 -1.17 -9.94
C LYS A 69 -3.95 -1.71 -10.76
N ARG A 70 -3.71 -2.67 -11.65
CA ARG A 70 -4.73 -3.29 -12.50
C ARG A 70 -5.33 -4.54 -11.85
N ASP A 71 -4.59 -5.22 -10.98
CA ASP A 71 -5.08 -6.38 -10.25
C ASP A 71 -6.04 -5.96 -9.12
N ARG A 72 -7.33 -5.89 -9.45
CA ARG A 72 -8.39 -5.58 -8.49
C ARG A 72 -8.66 -6.75 -7.54
N THR A 73 -8.51 -7.98 -8.03
CA THR A 73 -8.81 -9.19 -7.26
C THR A 73 -7.79 -9.40 -6.15
N PHE A 74 -6.51 -9.21 -6.44
CA PHE A 74 -5.44 -9.25 -5.44
C PHE A 74 -5.62 -8.18 -4.37
N ARG A 75 -5.86 -6.93 -4.77
CA ARG A 75 -6.10 -5.83 -3.82
C ARG A 75 -7.33 -6.04 -2.94
N LYS A 76 -8.39 -6.63 -3.49
CA LYS A 76 -9.58 -6.98 -2.70
C LYS A 76 -9.24 -8.03 -1.64
N ARG A 77 -8.53 -9.09 -2.01
CA ARG A 77 -8.07 -10.14 -1.08
C ARG A 77 -7.20 -9.58 0.05
N LEU A 78 -6.29 -8.66 -0.25
CA LEU A 78 -5.48 -7.98 0.77
C LEU A 78 -6.31 -7.14 1.74
N CYS A 79 -7.39 -6.52 1.27
CA CYS A 79 -8.31 -5.82 2.19
C CYS A 79 -9.14 -6.79 3.03
N GLU A 80 -9.47 -7.97 2.52
CA GLU A 80 -10.19 -9.00 3.29
C GLU A 80 -9.29 -9.58 4.40
N SER A 81 -7.99 -9.77 4.14
CA SER A 81 -7.04 -10.22 5.17
C SER A 81 -6.89 -9.22 6.32
N LEU A 82 -6.85 -7.91 6.03
CA LEU A 82 -6.86 -6.85 7.06
C LEU A 82 -8.02 -6.96 8.05
N VAL A 83 -9.22 -7.23 7.55
CA VAL A 83 -10.43 -7.31 8.39
C VAL A 83 -10.34 -8.55 9.28
N THR A 84 -9.70 -9.60 8.79
CA THR A 84 -9.58 -10.89 9.49
C THR A 84 -8.53 -10.83 10.61
N GLU A 85 -7.42 -10.12 10.40
CA GLU A 85 -6.37 -9.94 11.43
C GLU A 85 -6.80 -9.01 12.57
N ASN A 86 -7.67 -8.03 12.34
CA ASN A 86 -8.18 -7.12 13.38
C ASN A 86 -9.34 -7.70 14.21
N GLN A 87 -9.75 -8.95 13.95
CA GLN A 87 -10.82 -9.65 14.66
C GLN A 87 -10.33 -10.81 15.56
N ARG A 88 -9.01 -10.94 15.74
CA ARG A 88 -8.39 -11.86 16.70
C ARG A 88 -7.73 -11.07 17.82
#